data_AF-A0A6L8G520-F1
#
_entry.id   AF-A0A6L8G520-F1
#
_cell.length_a   1.000
_cell.length_b   1.000
_cell.length_c   1.000
_cell.angle_alpha   90.00
_cell.angle_beta   90.00
_cell.angle_gamma   90.00
#
_symmetry.space_group_name_H-M   'P 1'
#
loop_
_entity.id
_entity.type
_entity.pdbx_description
1 polymer ?
#
loop_
_entity_poly.entity_id
_entity_poly.type
_entity_poly.pdbx_seq_one_letter_code
_entity_poly.pdbx_strand_id
1 'polypeptide(L)'
;MRIKNLVSRRTKIHFDGIAAASAQKKFELVQDAYQKGQLAITQLVDAQRAALSARQAEAGAVYEYLVSYLQLENSIGGYTMFMTSEEQEAFVGRLTAFFAQRKNAP
;
A
#
# COMPACT_ATOMS: atom_id res chain seq x y z
N MET A 1 -8.83 15.68 -2.38
CA MET A 1 -9.27 14.36 -2.89
C MET A 1 -8.09 13.46 -3.31
N ARG A 2 -7.05 13.98 -3.98
CA ARG A 2 -5.88 13.18 -4.44
C ARG A 2 -4.89 12.74 -3.34
N ILE A 3 -4.56 13.63 -2.40
CA ILE A 3 -3.65 13.31 -1.26
C ILE A 3 -4.24 12.25 -0.32
N LYS A 4 -5.57 12.28 -0.09
CA LYS A 4 -6.27 11.28 0.73
C LYS A 4 -6.11 9.86 0.15
N ASN A 5 -6.10 9.72 -1.18
CA ASN A 5 -5.90 8.43 -1.84
C ASN A 5 -4.50 7.89 -1.63
N LEU A 6 -3.45 8.73 -1.67
CA LEU A 6 -2.07 8.30 -1.44
C LEU A 6 -1.88 7.72 -0.03
N VAL A 7 -2.38 8.43 1.00
CA VAL A 7 -2.30 7.96 2.38
C VAL A 7 -3.06 6.64 2.55
N SER A 8 -4.28 6.55 2.00
CA SER A 8 -5.07 5.31 2.02
C SER A 8 -4.36 4.16 1.32
N ARG A 9 -3.72 4.39 0.16
CA ARG A 9 -2.97 3.36 -0.59
C ARG A 9 -1.74 2.89 0.17
N ARG A 10 -1.05 3.79 0.91
CA ARG A 10 0.05 3.40 1.80
C ARG A 10 -0.44 2.49 2.93
N THR A 11 -1.58 2.83 3.54
CA THR A 11 -2.21 2.00 4.56
C THR A 11 -2.65 0.64 3.99
N LYS A 12 -3.11 0.61 2.73
CA LYS A 12 -3.47 -0.62 2.02
C LYS A 12 -2.27 -1.57 1.86
N ILE A 13 -1.08 -1.06 1.51
CA ILE A 13 0.15 -1.90 1.46
C ILE A 13 0.37 -2.62 2.79
N HIS A 14 0.23 -1.92 3.91
CA HIS A 14 0.44 -2.50 5.23
C HIS A 14 -0.60 -3.59 5.55
N PHE A 15 -1.88 -3.31 5.35
CA PHE A 15 -2.94 -4.28 5.64
C PHE A 15 -2.95 -5.47 4.69
N ASP A 16 -2.66 -5.27 3.41
CA ASP A 16 -2.56 -6.36 2.44
C ASP A 16 -1.39 -7.30 2.78
N GLY A 17 -0.27 -6.76 3.29
CA GLY A 17 0.84 -7.57 3.79
C GLY A 17 0.48 -8.40 5.04
N ILE A 18 -0.23 -7.82 6.01
CA ILE A 18 -0.75 -8.57 7.17
C ILE A 18 -1.73 -9.66 6.71
N ALA A 19 -2.62 -9.34 5.77
CA ALA A 19 -3.58 -10.29 5.23
C ALA A 19 -2.91 -11.45 4.51
N ALA A 20 -1.89 -11.17 3.68
CA ALA A 20 -1.10 -12.18 2.98
C ALA A 20 -0.38 -13.11 3.96
N ALA A 21 0.32 -12.56 4.95
CA ALA A 21 1.00 -13.36 5.99
C ALA A 21 0.01 -14.23 6.78
N SER A 22 -1.15 -13.68 7.16
CA SER A 22 -2.19 -14.40 7.90
C SER A 22 -2.81 -15.53 7.08
N ALA A 23 -3.12 -15.27 5.81
CA ALA A 23 -3.69 -16.26 4.90
C ALA A 23 -2.69 -17.39 4.61
N GLN A 24 -1.40 -17.06 4.44
CA GLN A 24 -0.34 -18.04 4.31
C GLN A 24 -0.22 -18.92 5.57
N LYS A 25 -0.26 -18.32 6.77
CA LYS A 25 -0.20 -19.09 8.00
C LYS A 25 -1.41 -20.01 8.17
N LYS A 26 -2.60 -19.54 7.78
CA LYS A 26 -3.81 -20.37 7.76
C LYS A 26 -3.66 -21.56 6.81
N PHE A 27 -3.11 -21.34 5.61
CA PHE A 27 -2.87 -22.42 4.65
C PHE A 27 -1.92 -23.49 5.21
N GLU A 28 -0.84 -23.10 5.89
CA GLU A 28 0.08 -24.06 6.55
C GLU A 28 -0.63 -24.92 7.60
N LEU A 29 -1.48 -24.31 8.44
CA LEU A 29 -2.24 -25.04 9.46
C LEU A 29 -3.25 -26.01 8.85
N VAL A 30 -3.92 -25.59 7.77
CA VAL A 30 -4.87 -26.44 7.04
C VAL A 30 -4.15 -27.59 6.33
N GLN A 31 -2.95 -27.34 5.80
CA GLN A 31 -2.11 -28.37 5.18
C GLN A 31 -1.71 -29.45 6.18
N ASP A 32 -1.27 -29.07 7.38
CA ASP A 32 -0.94 -30.01 8.46
C ASP A 32 -2.16 -30.84 8.89
N ALA A 33 -3.32 -30.20 9.08
CA ALA A 33 -4.55 -30.91 9.44
C ALA A 33 -5.05 -31.84 8.32
N TYR A 34 -4.93 -31.44 7.04
CA TYR A 34 -5.23 -32.30 5.90
C TYR A 34 -4.31 -33.53 5.84
N GLN A 35 -3.00 -33.37 6.06
CA GLN A 35 -2.04 -34.48 6.11
C GLN A 35 -2.38 -35.50 7.21
N LYS A 36 -2.99 -35.04 8.31
CA LYS A 36 -3.49 -35.88 9.41
C LYS A 36 -4.88 -36.48 9.15
N GLY A 37 -5.47 -36.23 7.98
CA GLY A 37 -6.81 -36.70 7.62
C GLY A 37 -7.96 -36.00 8.34
N GLN A 38 -7.70 -34.86 9.00
CA GLN A 38 -8.68 -34.14 9.82
C GLN A 38 -9.57 -33.21 8.98
N LEU A 39 -9.17 -32.88 7.76
CA LEU A 39 -9.86 -31.97 6.85
C LEU A 39 -9.99 -32.60 5.46
N ALA A 40 -11.00 -32.17 4.71
CA ALA A 40 -11.18 -32.55 3.32
C ALA A 40 -10.22 -31.79 2.40
N ILE A 41 -9.88 -32.39 1.26
CA ILE A 41 -9.03 -31.74 0.22
C ILE A 41 -9.61 -30.41 -0.27
N THR A 42 -10.95 -30.27 -0.27
CA THR A 42 -11.63 -29.03 -0.65
C THR A 42 -11.25 -27.87 0.28
N GLN A 43 -11.17 -28.12 1.60
CA GLN A 43 -10.77 -27.11 2.58
C GLN A 43 -9.30 -26.69 2.39
N LEU A 44 -8.43 -27.61 2.00
CA LEU A 44 -7.05 -27.30 1.64
C LEU A 44 -6.98 -26.38 0.41
N VAL A 45 -7.73 -26.71 -0.64
CA VAL A 45 -7.79 -25.91 -1.87
C VAL A 45 -8.35 -24.52 -1.60
N ASP A 46 -9.37 -24.38 -0.75
CA ASP A 46 -9.92 -23.08 -0.38
C ASP A 46 -8.90 -22.22 0.39
N ALA A 47 -8.16 -22.82 1.33
CA ALA A 47 -7.10 -22.12 2.05
C ALA A 47 -5.95 -21.71 1.12
N GLN A 48 -5.58 -22.56 0.16
CA GLN A 48 -4.56 -22.26 -0.85
C GLN A 48 -5.00 -21.08 -1.74
N ARG A 49 -6.25 -21.08 -2.20
CA ARG A 49 -6.82 -19.99 -3.01
C ARG A 49 -6.83 -18.67 -2.25
N ALA A 50 -7.22 -18.70 -0.98
CA ALA A 50 -7.21 -17.51 -0.13
C ALA A 50 -5.79 -16.95 0.06
N ALA A 51 -4.80 -17.81 0.31
CA ALA A 51 -3.40 -17.40 0.42
C ALA A 51 -2.86 -16.78 -0.89
N LEU A 52 -3.13 -17.41 -2.03
CA LEU A 52 -2.73 -16.90 -3.33
C LEU A 52 -3.38 -15.53 -3.64
N SER A 53 -4.68 -15.40 -3.40
CA SER A 53 -5.41 -14.15 -3.62
C SER A 53 -4.89 -13.02 -2.73
N ALA A 54 -4.60 -13.30 -1.46
CA ALA A 54 -4.05 -12.29 -0.55
C ALA A 54 -2.66 -11.83 -0.98
N ARG A 55 -1.81 -12.75 -1.45
CA ARG A 55 -0.48 -12.42 -1.98
C ARG A 55 -0.55 -11.59 -3.27
N GLN A 56 -1.53 -11.86 -4.14
CA GLN A 56 -1.76 -11.05 -5.33
C GLN A 56 -2.19 -9.62 -4.96
N ALA A 57 -3.05 -9.46 -3.96
CA ALA A 57 -3.47 -8.16 -3.46
C ALA A 57 -2.29 -7.36 -2.88
N GLU A 58 -1.46 -8.00 -2.04
CA GLU A 58 -0.24 -7.41 -1.49
C GLU A 58 0.71 -6.93 -2.59
N ALA A 59 0.99 -7.78 -3.58
CA ALA A 59 1.85 -7.41 -4.71
C ALA A 59 1.27 -6.24 -5.52
N GLY A 60 -0.05 -6.19 -5.68
CA GLY A 60 -0.75 -5.10 -6.39
C GLY A 60 -0.74 -3.77 -5.64
N ALA A 61 -0.75 -3.79 -4.30
CA ALA A 61 -0.85 -2.60 -3.46
C ALA A 61 0.31 -1.61 -3.68
N VAL A 62 1.52 -2.12 -3.95
CA VAL A 62 2.70 -1.28 -4.24
C VAL A 62 2.51 -0.52 -5.56
N TYR A 63 2.06 -1.18 -6.62
CA TYR A 63 1.79 -0.53 -7.90
C TYR A 63 0.67 0.51 -7.77
N GLU A 64 -0.38 0.17 -7.04
CA GLU A 64 -1.47 1.09 -6.75
C GLU A 64 -1.00 2.37 -6.04
N TYR A 65 -0.07 2.23 -5.09
CA TYR A 65 0.56 3.37 -4.42
C TYR A 65 1.41 4.20 -5.38
N LEU A 66 2.28 3.56 -6.18
CA LEU A 66 3.14 4.26 -7.14
C LEU A 66 2.34 5.06 -8.17
N VAL A 67 1.25 4.49 -8.70
CA VAL A 67 0.35 5.22 -9.61
C VAL A 67 -0.27 6.42 -8.91
N SER A 68 -0.74 6.26 -7.67
CA SER A 68 -1.34 7.36 -6.91
C SER A 68 -0.33 8.47 -6.59
N TYR A 69 0.92 8.09 -6.35
CA TYR A 69 2.03 9.00 -6.13
C TYR A 69 2.36 9.78 -7.40
N LEU A 70 2.54 9.11 -8.55
CA LEU A 70 2.78 9.78 -9.83
C LEU A 70 1.63 10.71 -10.23
N GLN A 71 0.38 10.37 -9.93
CA GLN A 71 -0.77 11.26 -10.15
C GLN A 71 -0.70 12.53 -9.28
N LEU A 72 -0.17 12.43 -8.06
CA LEU A 72 0.06 13.59 -7.20
C LEU A 72 1.16 14.47 -7.79
N GLU A 73 2.31 13.89 -8.14
CA GLU A 73 3.46 14.56 -8.76
C GLU A 73 3.06 15.32 -10.04
N ASN A 74 2.37 14.66 -10.97
CA ASN A 74 1.85 15.30 -12.19
C ASN A 74 0.89 16.45 -11.88
N SER A 75 0.07 16.35 -10.83
CA SER A 75 -0.89 17.40 -10.48
C SER A 75 -0.27 18.66 -9.88
N ILE A 76 0.95 18.54 -9.32
CA ILE A 76 1.72 19.66 -8.79
C ILE A 76 2.80 20.13 -9.77
N GLY A 77 2.94 19.47 -10.92
CA GLY A 77 3.89 19.84 -11.98
C GLY A 77 5.36 19.62 -11.59
N GLY A 78 5.64 18.77 -10.62
CA GLY A 78 6.99 18.46 -10.14
C GLY A 78 7.14 16.96 -9.92
N TYR A 79 8.37 16.44 -10.09
CA TYR A 79 8.72 15.05 -9.81
C TYR A 79 9.73 15.00 -8.66
N THR A 80 9.23 15.02 -7.44
CA THR A 80 10.01 15.06 -6.19
C THR A 80 10.93 13.85 -6.03
N MET A 81 10.62 12.72 -6.68
CA MET A 81 11.47 11.52 -6.68
C MET A 81 12.84 11.73 -7.35
N PHE A 82 12.96 12.71 -8.24
CA PHE A 82 14.22 13.02 -8.95
C PHE A 82 14.88 14.30 -8.45
N MET A 83 14.31 14.96 -7.43
CA MET A 83 14.88 16.17 -6.86
C MET A 83 16.10 15.85 -6.01
N THR A 84 17.12 16.71 -6.05
CA THR A 84 18.21 16.67 -5.08
C THR A 84 17.71 17.05 -3.68
N SER A 85 18.50 16.76 -2.65
CA SER A 85 18.17 17.15 -1.27
C SER A 85 17.93 18.66 -1.15
N GLU A 86 18.74 19.48 -1.83
CA GLU A 86 18.60 20.94 -1.85
C GLU A 86 17.29 21.39 -2.52
N GLU A 87 16.92 20.73 -3.62
CA GLU A 87 15.67 21.03 -4.33
C GLU A 87 14.44 20.64 -3.49
N GLN A 88 14.51 19.53 -2.76
CA GLN A 88 13.46 19.10 -1.82
C GLN A 88 13.29 20.10 -0.67
N GLU A 89 14.39 20.54 -0.04
CA GLU A 89 14.35 21.54 1.02
C GLU A 89 13.76 22.86 0.53
N ALA A 90 14.18 23.33 -0.66
CA ALA A 90 13.64 24.53 -1.27
C ALA A 90 12.14 24.41 -1.56
N PHE A 91 11.68 23.24 -2.03
CA PHE A 91 10.26 22.97 -2.25
C PHE A 91 9.46 23.00 -0.94
N VAL A 92 9.94 22.31 0.11
CA VAL A 92 9.29 22.29 1.43
C VAL A 92 9.24 23.69 2.04
N GLY A 93 10.31 24.48 1.88
CA GLY A 93 10.36 25.88 2.30
C GLY A 93 9.29 26.73 1.62
N ARG A 94 9.17 26.65 0.30
CA ARG A 94 8.11 27.36 -0.46
C ARG A 94 6.70 26.93 -0.03
N LEU A 95 6.50 25.62 0.16
CA LEU A 95 5.21 25.06 0.58
C LEU A 95 4.82 25.57 1.98
N THR A 96 5.77 25.58 2.91
CA THR A 96 5.57 26.05 4.29
C THR A 96 5.25 27.54 4.32
N ALA A 97 5.97 28.35 3.55
CA ALA A 97 5.71 29.78 3.41
C ALA A 97 4.31 30.05 2.82
N PHE A 98 3.90 29.29 1.79
CA PHE A 98 2.56 29.39 1.20
C PHE A 98 1.45 29.14 2.23
N PHE A 99 1.57 28.07 3.04
CA PHE A 99 0.58 27.78 4.08
C PHE A 99 0.56 28.80 5.21
N ALA A 100 1.72 29.33 5.60
CA ALA A 100 1.81 30.40 6.60
C ALA A 100 1.10 31.68 6.10
N GLN A 101 1.30 32.06 4.83
CA GLN A 101 0.62 33.19 4.21
C GLN A 101 -0.91 32.99 4.15
N ARG A 102 -1.37 31.79 3.80
CA ARG A 102 -2.80 31.47 3.73
C ARG A 102 -3.49 31.42 5.09
N LYS A 103 -2.77 31.11 6.16
CA LYS A 103 -3.29 31.13 7.54
C LYS A 103 -3.46 32.56 8.08
N ASN A 104 -2.71 33.52 7.54
CA ASN A 104 -2.73 34.93 7.94
C ASN A 104 -3.57 35.82 7.00
N ALA A 105 -4.25 35.23 6.01
CA ALA A 105 -5.22 35.94 5.18
C ALA A 105 -6.58 36.01 5.90
N PRO A 106 -7.27 37.17 5.88
CA PRO A 106 -8.58 37.35 6.55
C PRO A 106 -9.67 36.44 6.00
#